data_AF-A0A660MET5-F1
#
_entry.id   AF-A0A660MET5-F1
#
_cell.length_a   1.000
_cell.length_b   1.000
_cell.length_c   1.000
_cell.angle_alpha   90.00
_cell.angle_beta   90.00
_cell.angle_gamma   90.00
#
_symmetry.space_group_name_H-M   'P 1'
#
loop_
_entity.id
_entity.type
_entity.pdbx_description
1 polymer ?
#
loop_
_entity_poly.entity_id
_entity_poly.type
_entity_poly.pdbx_seq_one_letter_code
_entity_poly.pdbx_strand_id
1 'polypeptide(L)'
;SRLPVASNPQPGDLVFFRRNGVINHVGLYLGGGKMLHAPQTGSKVRIEDMGRPNWKRRYAGARRALKGEKTVIIASQSKKNAVVRDKRVAKRAQTNKEKAKVAAVLKKSKVVTARR
;
A
#
# COMPACT_ATOMS: atom_id res chain seq x y z
N SER A 1 -27.96 -11.33 0.07
CA SER A 1 -27.18 -10.38 0.91
C SER A 1 -26.58 -9.30 0.05
N ARG A 2 -26.93 -8.02 0.29
CA ARG A 2 -26.38 -6.86 -0.43
C ARG A 2 -25.01 -6.57 0.18
N LEU A 3 -23.93 -6.79 -0.55
CA LEU A 3 -22.58 -6.49 -0.05
C LEU A 3 -22.52 -4.98 0.29
N PRO A 4 -21.92 -4.59 1.42
CA PRO A 4 -21.71 -3.18 1.72
C PRO A 4 -20.74 -2.64 0.67
N VAL A 5 -21.32 -1.90 -0.28
CA VAL A 5 -20.60 -1.35 -1.41
C VAL A 5 -20.10 0.04 -1.03
N ALA A 6 -18.78 0.21 -0.99
CA ALA A 6 -18.19 1.51 -0.78
C ALA A 6 -18.57 2.42 -1.96
N SER A 7 -19.14 3.60 -1.66
CA SER A 7 -19.48 4.62 -2.65
C SER A 7 -18.25 5.35 -3.20
N ASN A 8 -17.13 5.30 -2.47
CA ASN A 8 -15.87 5.93 -2.85
C ASN A 8 -14.73 4.88 -2.84
N PRO A 9 -14.53 4.13 -3.94
CA PRO A 9 -13.49 3.12 -4.01
C PRO A 9 -12.11 3.74 -3.84
N GLN A 10 -11.21 3.01 -3.19
CA GLN A 10 -9.80 3.33 -3.05
C GLN A 10 -8.96 2.39 -3.92
N PRO A 11 -7.80 2.82 -4.43
CA PRO A 11 -6.93 1.95 -5.23
C PRO A 11 -6.75 0.58 -4.57
N GLY A 12 -6.91 -0.48 -5.37
CA GLY A 12 -6.90 -1.87 -4.92
C GLY A 12 -8.28 -2.44 -4.54
N ASP A 13 -9.34 -1.64 -4.49
CA ASP A 13 -10.70 -2.15 -4.33
C ASP A 13 -11.21 -2.82 -5.62
N LEU A 14 -12.03 -3.85 -5.47
CA LEU A 14 -12.77 -4.43 -6.58
C LEU A 14 -14.03 -3.59 -6.82
N VAL A 15 -14.23 -3.17 -8.06
CA VAL A 15 -15.42 -2.45 -8.52
C VAL A 15 -16.33 -3.38 -9.31
N PHE A 16 -17.63 -3.31 -9.03
CA PHE A 16 -18.63 -4.22 -9.56
C PHE A 16 -19.61 -3.48 -10.45
N PHE A 17 -20.06 -4.16 -11.50
CA PHE A 17 -21.02 -3.64 -12.45
C PHE A 17 -22.14 -4.64 -12.69
N ARG A 18 -23.36 -4.13 -12.88
CA ARG A 18 -24.56 -4.92 -13.13
C ARG A 18 -25.13 -4.69 -14.52
N ARG A 19 -25.84 -5.70 -15.02
CA ARG A 19 -26.74 -5.61 -16.17
C ARG A 19 -28.03 -6.31 -15.77
N ASN A 20 -29.18 -5.70 -16.04
CA ASN A 20 -30.50 -6.26 -15.71
C ASN A 20 -30.61 -6.70 -14.24
N GLY A 21 -30.13 -5.86 -13.31
CA GLY A 21 -30.18 -6.11 -11.87
C GLY A 21 -29.10 -7.06 -11.33
N VAL A 22 -28.40 -7.82 -12.18
CA VAL A 22 -27.44 -8.84 -11.77
C VAL A 22 -26.00 -8.36 -11.97
N ILE A 23 -25.13 -8.57 -10.96
CA ILE A 23 -23.70 -8.31 -11.06
C ILE A 23 -23.09 -9.26 -12.08
N ASN A 24 -22.48 -8.73 -13.13
CA ASN A 24 -21.97 -9.53 -14.24
C ASN A 24 -20.57 -9.13 -14.71
N HIS A 25 -19.96 -8.13 -14.08
CA HIS A 25 -18.61 -7.69 -14.42
C HIS A 25 -17.89 -7.14 -13.18
N VAL A 26 -16.57 -7.33 -13.15
CA VAL A 26 -15.69 -6.85 -12.08
C VAL A 26 -14.42 -6.22 -12.67
N GLY A 27 -13.88 -5.22 -11.98
CA GLY A 27 -12.57 -4.63 -12.29
C GLY A 27 -11.81 -4.32 -11.01
N LEU A 28 -10.50 -4.07 -11.15
CA LEU A 28 -9.65 -3.59 -10.07
C LEU A 28 -9.52 -2.07 -10.18
N TYR A 29 -9.94 -1.34 -9.15
CA TYR A 29 -9.85 0.12 -9.15
C TYR A 29 -8.41 0.59 -8.96
N LEU A 30 -7.98 1.54 -9.80
CA LEU A 30 -6.62 2.08 -9.81
C LEU A 30 -6.52 3.47 -9.19
N GLY A 31 -7.65 4.12 -8.87
CA GLY A 31 -7.70 5.53 -8.53
C GLY A 31 -8.12 6.41 -9.71
N GLY A 32 -8.45 7.67 -9.44
CA GLY A 32 -8.79 8.66 -10.47
C GLY A 32 -9.93 8.25 -11.41
N GLY A 33 -10.90 7.47 -10.92
CA GLY A 33 -12.02 6.99 -11.74
C GLY A 33 -11.66 5.86 -12.73
N LYS A 34 -10.45 5.29 -12.68
CA LYS A 34 -10.00 4.25 -13.62
C LYS A 34 -9.99 2.85 -13.01
N MET A 35 -10.23 1.86 -13.86
CA MET A 35 -10.15 0.44 -13.49
C MET A 35 -9.32 -0.37 -14.49
N LEU A 36 -8.66 -1.42 -14.01
CA LEU A 36 -8.09 -2.51 -14.81
C LEU A 36 -9.10 -3.65 -14.90
N HIS A 37 -9.39 -4.13 -16.11
CA HIS A 37 -10.36 -5.22 -16.31
C HIS A 37 -10.16 -5.96 -17.65
N ALA A 38 -10.79 -7.13 -17.77
CA ALA A 38 -10.98 -7.86 -19.02
C ALA A 38 -12.44 -7.69 -19.50
N PRO A 39 -12.74 -6.83 -20.48
CA PRO A 39 -14.12 -6.38 -20.73
C PRO A 39 -15.09 -7.48 -21.16
N GLN A 40 -14.60 -8.45 -21.91
CA GLN A 40 -15.35 -9.58 -22.46
C GLN A 40 -14.37 -10.62 -22.99
N THR A 41 -14.86 -11.84 -23.23
CA THR A 41 -14.10 -12.93 -23.84
C THR A 41 -13.45 -12.48 -25.16
N GLY A 42 -12.19 -12.87 -25.37
CA GLY A 42 -11.42 -12.51 -26.57
C GLY A 42 -10.87 -11.09 -26.59
N SER A 43 -11.22 -10.23 -25.62
CA SER A 43 -10.65 -8.88 -25.50
C SER A 43 -9.45 -8.85 -24.57
N LYS A 44 -8.53 -7.91 -24.83
CA LYS A 44 -7.33 -7.71 -23.99
C LYS A 44 -7.68 -7.04 -22.66
N VAL A 45 -6.92 -7.40 -21.63
CA VAL A 45 -6.91 -6.68 -20.35
C VAL A 45 -6.45 -5.25 -20.61
N ARG A 46 -7.19 -4.27 -20.10
CA ARG A 46 -6.90 -2.84 -20.33
C ARG A 46 -7.36 -1.98 -19.17
N ILE A 47 -6.88 -0.75 -19.16
CA ILE A 47 -7.34 0.30 -18.25
C ILE A 47 -8.45 1.09 -18.94
N GLU A 48 -9.57 1.29 -18.26
CA GLU A 48 -10.69 2.06 -18.78
C GLU A 48 -11.24 3.02 -17.73
N ASP A 49 -11.79 4.14 -18.20
CA ASP A 49 -12.42 5.15 -17.37
C ASP A 49 -13.85 4.73 -17.01
N MET A 50 -14.14 4.63 -15.71
CA MET A 50 -15.46 4.24 -15.21
C MET A 50 -16.52 5.34 -15.41
N GLY A 51 -16.11 6.57 -15.68
CA GLY A 51 -16.98 7.69 -16.01
C GLY A 51 -17.65 7.56 -17.39
N ARG A 52 -17.16 6.65 -18.25
CA ARG A 52 -17.79 6.37 -19.55
C ARG A 52 -19.25 5.92 -19.35
N PRO A 53 -20.20 6.35 -20.22
CA PRO A 53 -21.63 6.12 -20.02
C PRO A 53 -22.01 4.67 -19.73
N ASN A 54 -21.37 3.71 -20.42
CA ASN A 54 -21.63 2.29 -20.25
C ASN A 54 -21.21 1.76 -18.87
N TRP A 55 -20.08 2.22 -18.32
CA TRP A 55 -19.61 1.81 -17.00
C TRP A 55 -20.35 2.56 -15.89
N LYS A 56 -20.50 3.88 -16.02
CA LYS A 56 -21.16 4.75 -15.05
C LYS A 56 -22.57 4.28 -14.71
N ARG A 57 -23.38 3.98 -15.73
CA ARG A 57 -24.77 3.49 -15.55
C ARG A 57 -24.85 2.11 -14.91
N ARG A 58 -23.82 1.28 -15.08
CA ARG A 58 -23.80 -0.10 -14.60
C ARG A 58 -23.13 -0.24 -13.24
N TYR A 59 -22.49 0.81 -12.72
CA TYR A 59 -21.76 0.74 -11.46
C TYR A 59 -22.69 0.28 -10.33
N ALA A 60 -22.28 -0.78 -9.66
CA ALA A 60 -23.03 -1.39 -8.57
C ALA A 60 -22.34 -1.19 -7.22
N GLY A 61 -21.12 -0.65 -7.21
CA GLY A 61 -20.35 -0.34 -6.02
C GLY A 61 -18.98 -1.01 -5.97
N ALA A 62 -18.29 -0.89 -4.83
CA ALA A 62 -16.96 -1.47 -4.63
C ALA A 62 -16.80 -2.26 -3.33
N ARG A 63 -15.88 -3.22 -3.33
CA ARG A 63 -15.51 -4.00 -2.14
C ARG A 63 -14.01 -4.23 -2.06
N ARG A 64 -13.47 -4.07 -0.86
CA ARG A 64 -12.09 -4.45 -0.53
C ARG A 64 -12.02 -5.95 -0.29
N ALA A 65 -11.20 -6.65 -1.08
CA ALA A 65 -10.98 -8.08 -0.91
C ALA A 65 -10.05 -8.39 0.27
N LEU A 66 -9.05 -7.54 0.51
CA LEU A 66 -8.01 -7.76 1.52
C LEU A 66 -8.45 -7.15 2.86
N LYS A 67 -8.79 -8.00 3.82
CA LYS A 67 -9.14 -7.61 5.19
C LYS A 67 -7.91 -7.76 6.08
N GLY A 68 -7.36 -6.66 6.58
CA GLY A 68 -6.30 -6.68 7.59
C GLY A 68 -4.85 -6.55 7.09
N GLU A 69 -4.61 -6.45 5.78
CA GLU A 69 -3.26 -6.26 5.23
C GLU A 69 -3.19 -4.99 4.37
N LYS A 70 -2.23 -4.10 4.66
CA LYS A 70 -2.01 -2.87 3.89
C LYS A 70 -1.40 -3.24 2.53
N THR A 71 -2.25 -3.34 1.52
CA THR A 71 -1.82 -3.53 0.13
C THR A 71 -1.13 -2.26 -0.35
N VAL A 72 0.19 -2.31 -0.51
CA VAL A 72 0.94 -1.30 -1.25
C VAL A 72 0.71 -1.59 -2.73
N ILE A 73 -0.22 -0.87 -3.37
CA ILE A 73 -0.35 -0.92 -4.82
C ILE A 73 0.86 -0.17 -5.40
N ILE A 74 1.89 -0.91 -5.79
CA ILE A 74 3.10 -0.38 -6.42
C ILE A 74 2.77 -0.07 -7.89
N ALA A 75 1.90 0.92 -8.13
CA ALA A 75 1.82 1.55 -9.44
C ALA A 75 3.06 2.43 -9.60
N SER A 76 4.05 1.90 -10.31
CA SER A 76 5.05 2.61 -11.12
C SER A 76 5.95 3.71 -10.54
N GLN A 77 6.12 3.90 -9.23
CA GLN A 77 7.16 4.82 -8.72
C GLN A 77 7.95 4.27 -7.52
N SER A 78 9.18 3.84 -7.81
CA SER A 78 10.41 4.25 -7.11
C SER A 78 10.31 4.53 -5.58
N LYS A 79 9.89 3.55 -4.78
CA LYS A 79 10.04 3.61 -3.31
C LYS A 79 10.61 2.34 -2.67
N LYS A 80 11.18 1.42 -3.45
CA LYS A 80 11.89 0.25 -2.89
C LYS A 80 13.21 0.61 -2.17
N ASN A 81 13.74 1.83 -2.35
CA ASN A 81 14.99 2.29 -1.74
C ASN A 81 14.85 3.24 -0.52
N ALA A 82 13.64 3.61 -0.10
CA ALA A 82 13.45 4.49 1.06
C ALA A 82 13.33 3.71 2.39
N VAL A 83 12.52 2.64 2.41
CA VAL A 83 12.20 1.89 3.63
C VAL A 83 13.40 1.08 4.16
N VAL A 84 14.33 0.69 3.28
CA VAL A 84 15.53 -0.08 3.66
C VAL A 84 16.62 0.81 4.27
N ARG A 85 16.59 2.14 4.03
CA ARG A 85 17.58 3.08 4.58
C ARG A 85 17.29 3.41 6.04
N ASP A 86 16.02 3.61 6.41
CA ASP A 86 15.66 3.99 7.78
C ASP A 86 16.04 2.93 8.83
N LYS A 87 15.81 1.65 8.54
CA LYS A 87 16.10 0.57 9.49
C LYS A 87 17.60 0.36 9.72
N ARG A 88 18.44 0.58 8.69
CA ARG A 88 19.91 0.47 8.82
C ARG A 88 20.54 1.69 9.50
N VAL A 89 20.00 2.89 9.27
CA VAL A 89 20.46 4.12 9.93
C VAL A 89 20.07 4.12 11.41
N ALA A 90 18.83 3.74 11.75
CA ALA A 90 18.40 3.64 13.15
C ALA A 90 19.22 2.60 13.95
N LYS A 91 19.53 1.44 13.33
CA LYS A 91 20.35 0.40 13.98
C LYS A 91 21.82 0.83 14.15
N ARG A 92 22.40 1.61 13.23
CA ARG A 92 23.75 2.19 13.37
C ARG A 92 23.82 3.32 14.41
N ALA A 93 22.77 4.13 14.52
CA ALA A 93 22.73 5.23 15.51
C ALA A 93 22.67 4.69 16.95
N GLN A 94 21.90 3.62 17.18
CA GLN A 94 21.83 2.97 18.49
C GLN A 94 23.17 2.30 18.87
N THR A 95 23.79 1.54 17.95
CA THR A 95 25.07 0.87 18.23
C THR A 95 26.23 1.84 18.46
N ASN A 96 26.26 2.99 17.77
CA ASN A 96 27.28 4.02 18.01
C ASN A 96 27.06 4.77 19.32
N LYS A 97 25.81 5.01 19.73
CA LYS A 97 25.48 5.64 21.03
C LYS A 97 25.86 4.73 22.20
N GLU A 98 25.69 3.43 22.03
CA GLU A 98 26.06 2.43 23.04
C GLU A 98 27.58 2.26 23.14
N LYS A 99 28.30 2.19 22.01
CA LYS A 99 29.77 2.22 21.98
C LYS A 99 30.35 3.50 22.59
N ALA A 100 29.75 4.67 22.34
CA ALA A 100 30.19 5.94 22.91
C ALA A 100 29.98 6.00 24.43
N LYS A 101 28.87 5.44 24.95
CA LYS A 101 28.62 5.33 26.39
C LYS A 101 29.64 4.42 27.08
N VAL A 102 29.92 3.24 26.51
CA VAL A 102 30.91 2.30 27.06
C VAL A 102 32.31 2.92 27.08
N ALA A 103 32.71 3.60 25.99
CA ALA A 103 34.00 4.31 25.93
C ALA A 103 34.10 5.44 26.98
N ALA A 104 33.00 6.16 27.25
CA ALA A 104 32.98 7.20 28.28
C ALA A 104 33.08 6.63 29.71
N VAL A 105 32.45 5.48 29.98
CA VAL A 105 32.55 4.78 31.28
C VAL A 105 33.98 4.26 31.51
N LEU A 106 34.60 3.67 30.49
CA LEU A 106 36.00 3.18 30.55
C LEU A 106 37.03 4.32 30.70
N LYS A 107 36.77 5.51 30.15
CA LYS A 107 37.63 6.69 30.38
C LYS A 107 37.50 7.24 31.79
N LYS A 108 36.30 7.18 32.39
CA LYS A 108 36.09 7.59 33.79
C LYS A 108 36.69 6.62 34.79
N SER A 109 36.66 5.31 34.52
CA SER A 109 37.26 4.31 35.42
C SER A 109 38.79 4.40 35.47
N LYS A 110 39.46 4.70 34.35
CA LYS A 110 40.93 4.90 34.32
C LYS A 110 41.41 6.15 35.09
N VAL A 111 40.55 7.15 35.29
CA VAL A 111 40.90 8.38 36.05
C VAL A 111 40.83 8.14 37.56
N VAL A 112 40.06 7.15 38.02
CA VAL A 112 39.93 6.84 39.46
C VAL A 112 41.10 6.00 39.96
N THR A 113 41.72 5.16 39.12
CA THR A 113 42.86 4.30 39.51
C THR A 113 44.23 4.98 39.44
N ALA A 114 44.32 6.22 38.95
CA ALA A 114 45.57 6.98 38.84
C ALA A 114 45.80 8.00 39.99
N ARG A 115 44.93 8.00 41.01
CA ARG A 115 45.07 8.80 42.23
C ARG A 115 45.21 7.88 43.45
N ARG A 116 46.34 7.18 43.54
CA ARG A 116 46.94 6.70 44.79
C ARG A 116 48.44 6.66 44.60
#